data_AF-A0A066WM35-F1
#
_entry.id   AF-A0A066WM35-F1
#
_cell.length_a   1.000
_cell.length_b   1.000
_cell.length_c   1.000
_cell.angle_alpha   90.00
_cell.angle_beta   90.00
_cell.angle_gamma   90.00
#
_symmetry.space_group_name_H-M   'P 1'
#
loop_
_entity.id
_entity.type
_entity.pdbx_description
1 polymer ?
#
loop_
_entity_poly.entity_id
_entity_poly.type
_entity_poly.pdbx_seq_one_letter_code
_entity_poly.pdbx_strand_id
1 'polypeptide(L)' 'MVVDKIIELVETLQDERFEYSKDPIINKEKFRHVSIWSYKIIYERTENKVIILDIFNGRQNPDKLKKY' A
#
# COMPACT_ATOMS: atom_id res chain seq x y z
N MET A 1 -19.26 0.54 -0.12
CA MET A 1 -18.76 -0.18 1.07
C MET A 1 -17.27 0.06 1.23
N VAL A 2 -16.65 -0.33 2.36
CA VAL A 2 -15.19 -0.19 2.57
C VAL A 2 -14.38 -0.90 1.49
N VAL A 3 -14.83 -2.10 1.11
CA VAL A 3 -14.18 -2.90 0.07
C VAL A 3 -14.16 -2.17 -1.27
N ASP A 4 -15.29 -1.61 -1.71
CA ASP A 4 -15.38 -0.88 -2.99
C ASP A 4 -14.39 0.29 -3.04
N LYS A 5 -14.24 1.04 -1.94
CA LYS A 5 -13.30 2.16 -1.88
C LYS A 5 -11.83 1.71 -1.88
N ILE A 6 -11.53 0.56 -1.29
CA ILE A 6 -10.20 -0.04 -1.39
C ILE A 6 -9.93 -0.47 -2.84
N ILE A 7 -10.90 -1.10 -3.52
CA ILE A 7 -10.77 -1.51 -4.92
C ILE A 7 -10.54 -0.29 -5.82
N GLU A 8 -11.40 0.73 -5.72
CA GLU A 8 -11.25 1.99 -6.47
C GLU A 8 -9.85 2.58 -6.28
N LEU A 9 -9.35 2.63 -5.04
CA LEU A 9 -8.01 3.14 -4.76
C LEU A 9 -6.91 2.26 -5.39
N VAL A 10 -7.00 0.93 -5.25
CA VAL A 10 -6.01 0.00 -5.79
C VAL A 10 -5.94 0.09 -7.32
N GLU A 11 -7.06 0.31 -8.00
CA GLU A 11 -7.09 0.54 -9.45
C GLU A 11 -6.31 1.81 -9.84
N THR A 12 -6.42 2.89 -9.05
CA THR A 12 -5.65 4.12 -9.30
C THR A 12 -4.13 3.94 -9.13
N LEU A 13 -3.67 2.91 -8.40
CA LEU A 13 -2.25 2.67 -8.21
C LEU A 13 -1.52 2.29 -9.51
N GLN A 14 -2.22 1.89 -10.57
CA GLN A 14 -1.62 1.65 -11.88
C GLN A 14 -1.21 2.95 -12.59
N ASP A 15 -1.70 4.11 -12.14
CA ASP A 15 -1.35 5.40 -12.75
C ASP A 15 0.08 5.79 -12.39
N GLU A 16 0.97 5.78 -13.38
CA GLU A 16 2.39 6.10 -13.24
C GLU A 16 2.66 7.58 -13.00
N ARG A 17 1.69 8.47 -13.27
CA ARG A 17 1.85 9.91 -13.04
C ARG A 17 1.97 10.27 -11.57
N PHE A 18 1.55 9.37 -10.68
CA PHE A 18 1.57 9.55 -9.25
C PHE A 18 2.35 8.44 -8.59
N GLU A 19 3.20 8.81 -7.64
CA GLU A 19 3.94 7.87 -6.80
C GLU A 19 3.72 8.24 -5.33
N TYR A 20 3.26 7.26 -4.55
CA TYR A 20 3.09 7.47 -3.11
C TYR A 20 4.43 7.44 -2.37
N SER A 21 4.41 7.77 -1.09
CA SER A 21 5.62 7.75 -0.27
C SER A 21 6.11 6.33 0.03
N LYS A 22 7.41 6.22 0.31
CA LYS A 22 8.04 5.01 0.82
C LYS A 22 7.40 4.58 2.14
N ASP A 23 7.23 3.27 2.33
CA ASP A 23 6.77 2.77 3.62
C ASP A 23 7.79 3.09 4.74
N PRO A 24 7.40 3.83 5.79
CA PRO A 24 8.35 4.28 6.81
C PRO A 24 8.82 3.15 7.75
N ILE A 25 8.12 2.01 7.78
CA ILE A 25 8.45 0.90 8.69
C ILE A 25 9.29 -0.14 7.96
N ILE A 26 8.91 -0.52 6.74
CA ILE A 26 9.70 -1.43 5.90
C ILE A 26 10.97 -0.70 5.41
N ASN A 27 10.87 0.61 5.14
CA ASN A 27 11.97 1.50 4.78
C ASN A 27 12.89 0.96 3.66
N LYS A 28 12.28 0.37 2.63
CA LYS A 28 12.97 -0.16 1.44
C LYS A 28 12.48 0.59 0.20
N GLU A 29 13.40 0.91 -0.70
CA GLU A 29 13.16 1.75 -1.89
C GLU A 29 11.99 1.33 -2.78
N LYS A 30 11.64 0.05 -2.79
CA LYS A 30 10.59 -0.51 -3.64
C LYS A 30 9.20 -0.52 -3.00
N PHE A 31 9.12 -0.38 -1.68
CA PHE A 31 7.85 -0.48 -0.96
C PHE A 31 7.23 0.89 -0.80
N ARG A 32 5.96 0.98 -1.15
CA ARG A 32 5.15 2.17 -1.07
C ARG A 32 3.96 1.89 -0.17
N HIS A 33 3.39 2.95 0.37
CA HIS A 33 2.17 2.83 1.15
C HIS A 33 1.13 3.87 0.75
N VAL A 34 -0.13 3.48 0.88
CA VAL A 34 -1.25 4.41 0.85
C VAL A 34 -2.24 4.02 1.95
N SER A 35 -2.90 5.02 2.54
CA SER A 35 -3.90 4.81 3.57
C SER A 35 -5.26 5.27 3.06
N ILE A 36 -6.28 4.44 3.28
CA ILE A 36 -7.67 4.79 3.04
C ILE A 36 -8.50 4.45 4.28
N TRP A 37 -9.09 5.49 4.87
CA TRP A 37 -9.85 5.39 6.11
C TRP A 37 -9.01 4.75 7.23
N SER A 38 -9.44 3.60 7.76
CA SER A 38 -8.71 2.87 8.79
C SER A 38 -7.82 1.76 8.24
N TYR A 39 -7.56 1.73 6.92
CA TYR A 39 -6.76 0.69 6.27
C TYR A 39 -5.47 1.27 5.70
N LYS A 40 -4.42 0.48 5.79
CA LYS A 40 -3.13 0.73 5.14
C LYS A 40 -2.91 -0.34 4.09
N ILE A 41 -2.50 0.09 2.92
CA ILE A 41 -2.17 -0.75 1.77
C ILE A 41 -0.67 -0.61 1.53
N ILE A 42 0.01 -1.76 1.48
CA ILE A 42 1.43 -1.83 1.13
C ILE A 42 1.52 -2.45 -0.25
N TYR A 43 2.27 -1.81 -1.13
CA TYR A 43 2.41 -2.25 -2.50
C TYR A 43 3.81 -1.98 -3.03
N GLU A 44 4.16 -2.70 -4.09
CA GLU A 44 5.37 -2.51 -4.89
C GLU A 44 4.93 -2.23 -6.33
N ARG A 45 5.51 -1.21 -6.96
CA ARG A 45 5.30 -0.95 -8.39
C ARG A 45 6.50 -1.50 -9.15
N THR A 46 6.21 -2.33 -10.13
CA THR A 46 7.16 -2.83 -11.12
C THR A 46 6.87 -2.18 -12.47
N GLU A 47 7.75 -2.37 -13.46
CA GLU A 47 7.61 -1.78 -14.80
C GLU A 47 6.26 -2.10 -15.46
N ASN A 48 5.65 -3.25 -15.18
CA ASN A 48 4.46 -3.72 -15.90
C ASN A 48 3.22 -3.91 -15.01
N LYS A 49 3.36 -3.79 -13.69
CA LYS A 49 2.26 -4.05 -12.74
C LYS A 49 2.52 -3.47 -11.36
N VAL A 50 1.41 -3.25 -10.66
CA VAL A 50 1.37 -3.05 -9.21
C VAL A 50 1.13 -4.39 -8.51
N ILE A 51 1.94 -4.68 -7.50
CA ILE A 51 1.81 -5.86 -6.63
C ILE A 51 1.35 -5.38 -5.25
N ILE A 52 0.14 -5.78 -4.85
CA ILE A 52 -0.35 -5.55 -3.49
C ILE A 52 0.24 -6.62 -2.57
N LEU A 53 0.94 -6.19 -1.53
CA LEU A 53 1.64 -7.06 -0.60
C LEU A 53 0.83 -7.36 0.66
N ASP A 54 0.13 -6.34 1.18
CA ASP A 54 -0.73 -6.48 2.35
C ASP A 54 -1.78 -5.36 2.40
N ILE A 55 -2.96 -5.66 2.95
CA ILE A 55 -4.02 -4.71 3.25
C ILE A 55 -4.52 -5.02 4.66
N PHE A 56 -4.30 -4.10 5.60
CA PHE A 56 -4.65 -4.33 7.00
C PHE A 56 -5.17 -3.07 7.66
N ASN A 57 -5.88 -3.27 8.77
CA ASN A 57 -6.35 -2.15 9.57
C ASN A 57 -5.17 -1.45 10.25
N GLY A 58 -5.09 -0.12 10.13
CA GLY A 58 -4.01 0.70 10.69
C GLY A 58 -3.91 0.68 12.22
N ARG A 59 -4.93 0.14 12.93
CA ARG A 59 -4.88 -0.10 14.38
C ARG A 59 -4.07 -1.34 14.78
N GLN A 60 -3.62 -2.14 13.80
CA GLN A 60 -2.75 -3.28 14.11
C GLN A 60 -1.36 -2.83 14.53
N ASN A 61 -0.67 -3.68 15.30
CA ASN A 61 0.71 -3.42 15.71
C ASN A 61 1.62 -3.29 14.46
N PRO A 62 2.28 -2.14 14.24
CA PRO A 62 3.16 -1.89 13.09
C PRO A 62 4.39 -2.80 13.06
N ASP A 63 4.83 -3.37 14.19
CA ASP A 63 5.99 -4.27 14.25
C ASP A 63 5.81 -5.52 13.38
N LYS A 64 4.57 -5.90 13.06
CA LYS A 64 4.28 -6.99 12.13
C LYS A 64 4.86 -6.77 10.74
N LEU A 65 5.15 -5.52 10.36
CA LEU A 65 5.73 -5.17 9.07
C LEU A 65 7.26 -5.33 9.04
N LYS A 66 7.92 -5.47 10.19
CA LYS A 66 9.37 -5.71 10.27
C LYS A 66 9.81 -7.06 9.68
N LYS A 67 8.85 -7.94 9.35
CA LYS A 67 9.11 -9.22 8.68
C LYS A 67 9.48 -9.08 7.20
N TYR A 68 9.20 -7.92 6.58
CA TYR A 68 9.40 -7.67 5.16
C TYR A 68 10.81 -7.19 4.84
#